data_AF-A0A5E6U202-F1
#
_entry.id   AF-A0A5E6U202-F1
#
_cell.length_a   1.000
_cell.length_b   1.000
_cell.length_c   1.000
_cell.angle_alpha   90.00
_cell.angle_beta   90.00
_cell.angle_gamma   90.00
#
_symmetry.space_group_name_H-M   'P 1'
#
loop_
_entity.id
_entity.type
_entity.pdbx_description
1 polymer ?
#
loop_
_entity_poly.entity_id
_entity_poly.type
_entity_poly.pdbx_seq_one_letter_code
_entity_poly.pdbx_strand_id
1 'polypeptide(L)'
;MSATHDQTSIRTATPDDVSAMLTFDAYASTDARRGQFLGESVDQQQCQVAVQSGVVIGYVVLTYSFFDYGFINLVVVAPGYQRQGIARRLLLAAEARCTTQKLFISTNQSNLPSRRLILKAGFEPSGVIENLDEQDPELVYFKRIR
;
A
#
# COMPACT_ATOMS: atom_id res chain seq x y z
N MET A 1 -4.04 -20.33 -28.71
CA MET A 1 -4.07 -18.86 -28.55
C MET A 1 -3.36 -18.55 -27.24
N SER A 2 -2.11 -18.08 -27.32
CA SER A 2 -1.27 -17.86 -26.14
C SER A 2 -1.75 -16.60 -25.44
N ALA A 3 -2.25 -16.72 -24.21
CA ALA A 3 -2.56 -15.56 -23.38
C ALA A 3 -1.25 -14.83 -23.09
N THR A 4 -1.06 -13.68 -23.73
CA THR A 4 -0.05 -12.70 -23.33
C THR A 4 -0.26 -12.43 -21.85
N HIS A 5 0.58 -13.02 -21.01
CA HIS A 5 0.62 -12.68 -19.60
C HIS A 5 1.16 -11.27 -19.53
N ASP A 6 0.25 -10.30 -19.43
CA ASP A 6 0.60 -8.91 -19.20
C ASP A 6 1.46 -8.83 -17.94
N GLN A 7 2.75 -8.57 -18.14
CA GLN A 7 3.74 -8.62 -17.06
C GLN A 7 3.59 -7.37 -16.20
N THR A 8 3.02 -7.52 -15.00
CA THR A 8 3.02 -6.44 -14.01
C THR A 8 4.45 -6.20 -13.49
N SER A 9 4.94 -4.98 -13.66
CA SER A 9 6.22 -4.48 -13.11
C SER A 9 5.98 -3.58 -11.89
N ILE A 10 6.95 -3.51 -10.98
CA ILE A 10 6.94 -2.57 -9.86
C ILE A 10 8.10 -1.58 -10.05
N ARG A 11 7.82 -0.28 -9.93
CA ARG A 11 8.84 0.77 -10.01
C ARG A 11 8.56 1.90 -9.01
N THR A 12 9.56 2.72 -8.72
CA THR A 12 9.36 3.98 -7.99
C THR A 12 8.36 4.85 -8.76
N ALA A 13 7.45 5.47 -8.02
CA ALA A 13 6.50 6.43 -8.58
C ALA A 13 7.22 7.74 -8.97
N THR A 14 6.65 8.44 -9.93
CA THR A 14 7.07 9.75 -10.41
C THR A 14 5.90 10.74 -10.28
N PRO A 15 6.13 12.05 -10.29
CA PRO A 15 5.05 13.04 -10.19
C PRO A 15 3.92 12.82 -11.21
N ASP A 16 4.26 12.34 -12.41
CA ASP A 16 3.29 12.04 -13.49
C ASP A 16 2.33 10.89 -13.15
N ASP A 17 2.68 10.01 -12.19
CA ASP A 17 1.84 8.90 -11.77
C ASP A 17 0.71 9.32 -10.82
N VAL A 18 0.83 10.46 -10.15
CA VAL A 18 -0.09 10.88 -9.07
C VAL A 18 -1.53 10.98 -9.58
N SER A 19 -1.75 11.59 -10.75
CA SER A 19 -3.10 11.71 -11.32
C SER A 19 -3.73 10.35 -11.60
N ALA A 20 -2.94 9.37 -12.06
CA ALA A 20 -3.43 8.02 -12.30
C ALA A 20 -3.77 7.30 -10.99
N MET A 21 -2.93 7.46 -9.96
CA MET A 21 -3.16 6.90 -8.62
C MET A 21 -4.47 7.42 -7.99
N LEU A 22 -4.71 8.74 -8.08
CA LEU A 22 -5.91 9.37 -7.54
C LEU A 22 -7.20 8.92 -8.24
N THR A 23 -7.13 8.49 -9.51
CA THR A 23 -8.30 8.07 -10.28
C THR A 23 -8.96 6.81 -9.72
N PHE A 24 -8.19 5.92 -9.08
CA PHE A 24 -8.73 4.66 -8.52
C PHE A 24 -8.66 4.57 -6.99
N ASP A 25 -8.09 5.57 -6.31
CA ASP A 25 -8.14 5.65 -4.85
C ASP A 25 -9.52 6.17 -4.42
N ALA A 26 -10.30 5.30 -3.77
CA ALA A 26 -11.66 5.61 -3.33
C ALA A 26 -11.75 6.78 -2.33
N TYR A 27 -10.66 7.09 -1.62
CA TYR A 27 -10.61 8.20 -0.66
C TYR A 27 -10.12 9.51 -1.28
N ALA A 28 -9.55 9.48 -2.50
CA ALA A 28 -9.01 10.68 -3.13
C ALA A 28 -10.09 11.71 -3.50
N SER A 29 -11.32 11.26 -3.78
CA SER A 29 -12.44 12.15 -4.11
C SER A 29 -13.08 12.81 -2.89
N THR A 30 -12.88 12.23 -1.69
CA THR A 30 -13.54 12.65 -0.44
C THR A 30 -12.58 13.30 0.55
N ASP A 31 -11.27 13.12 0.39
CA ASP A 31 -10.25 13.70 1.27
C ASP A 31 -9.13 14.36 0.45
N ALA A 32 -9.14 15.69 0.37
CA ALA A 32 -8.12 16.46 -0.33
C ALA A 32 -6.69 16.22 0.22
N ARG A 33 -6.57 15.83 1.52
CA ARG A 33 -5.28 15.50 2.13
C ARG A 33 -4.67 14.24 1.51
N ARG A 34 -5.49 13.36 0.92
CA ARG A 34 -5.00 12.17 0.20
C ARG A 34 -4.14 12.56 -1.00
N GLY A 35 -4.58 13.55 -1.78
CA GLY A 35 -3.83 14.06 -2.92
C GLY A 35 -2.50 14.67 -2.52
N GLN A 36 -2.54 15.56 -1.52
CA GLN A 36 -1.33 16.19 -0.97
C GLN A 36 -0.34 15.14 -0.44
N PHE A 37 -0.82 14.18 0.37
CA PHE A 37 0.02 13.12 0.92
C PHE A 37 0.69 12.27 -0.17
N LEU A 38 -0.04 11.91 -1.23
CA LEU A 38 0.56 11.15 -2.34
C LEU A 38 1.60 11.97 -3.10
N GLY A 39 1.34 13.25 -3.36
CA GLY A 39 2.33 14.16 -3.97
C GLY A 39 3.63 14.23 -3.16
N GLU A 40 3.52 14.52 -1.86
CA GLU A 40 4.67 14.58 -0.94
C GLU A 40 5.42 13.23 -0.86
N SER A 41 4.68 12.12 -0.81
CA SER A 41 5.26 10.77 -0.77
C SER A 41 6.01 10.42 -2.06
N VAL A 42 5.53 10.88 -3.21
CA VAL A 42 6.20 10.70 -4.50
C VAL A 42 7.47 11.54 -4.58
N ASP A 43 7.40 12.81 -4.18
CA ASP A 43 8.57 13.72 -4.15
C ASP A 43 9.68 13.19 -3.23
N GLN A 44 9.31 12.56 -2.11
CA GLN A 44 10.22 11.93 -1.16
C GLN A 44 10.68 10.51 -1.56
N GLN A 45 10.29 10.01 -2.75
CA GLN A 45 10.61 8.66 -3.24
C GLN A 45 10.14 7.53 -2.30
N GLN A 46 9.07 7.77 -1.56
CA GLN A 46 8.43 6.83 -0.62
C GLN A 46 7.35 5.97 -1.28
N CYS A 47 6.96 6.30 -2.51
CA CYS A 47 5.91 5.59 -3.24
C CYS A 47 6.46 4.68 -4.35
N GLN A 48 5.89 3.48 -4.47
CA GLN A 48 6.08 2.60 -5.63
C GLN A 48 4.74 2.30 -6.28
N VAL A 49 4.75 2.15 -7.61
CA VAL A 49 3.58 1.81 -8.42
C VAL A 49 3.73 0.43 -9.06
N ALA A 50 2.61 -0.27 -9.17
CA ALA A 50 2.44 -1.43 -10.03
C ALA A 50 1.96 -0.96 -11.40
N VAL A 51 2.68 -1.36 -12.45
CA VAL A 51 2.40 -0.96 -13.83
C VAL A 51 2.18 -2.20 -14.69
N GLN A 52 1.10 -2.20 -15.45
CA GLN A 52 0.78 -3.24 -16.43
C GLN A 52 0.41 -2.58 -17.75
N SER A 53 1.08 -2.95 -18.83
CA SER A 53 0.81 -2.42 -20.18
C SER A 53 0.86 -0.88 -20.22
N GLY A 54 1.80 -0.28 -19.48
CA GLY A 54 1.98 1.17 -19.36
C GLY A 54 1.03 1.88 -18.39
N VAL A 55 0.05 1.18 -17.82
CA VAL A 55 -0.96 1.77 -16.93
C VAL A 55 -0.62 1.50 -15.47
N VAL A 56 -0.73 2.53 -14.62
CA VAL A 56 -0.64 2.38 -13.16
C VAL A 56 -1.92 1.69 -12.65
N ILE A 57 -1.75 0.53 -12.01
CA ILE A 57 -2.87 -0.32 -11.55
C ILE A 57 -2.87 -0.55 -10.04
N GLY A 58 -1.91 0.03 -9.34
CA GLY A 58 -1.83 0.02 -7.88
C GLY A 58 -0.60 0.75 -7.39
N TYR A 59 -0.56 1.05 -6.10
CA TYR A 59 0.56 1.73 -5.48
C TYR A 59 0.72 1.31 -4.01
N VAL A 60 1.92 1.56 -3.47
CA VAL A 60 2.24 1.41 -2.06
C VAL A 60 3.07 2.61 -1.59
N VAL A 61 2.82 3.08 -0.38
CA VAL A 61 3.59 4.14 0.27
C VAL A 61 4.25 3.58 1.52
N LEU A 62 5.58 3.68 1.58
CA LEU A 62 6.39 3.27 2.72
C LEU A 62 7.01 4.50 3.38
N THR A 63 6.60 4.80 4.61
CA THR A 63 7.15 5.89 5.43
C THR A 63 7.93 5.34 6.62
N TYR A 64 8.55 6.23 7.41
CA TYR A 64 9.34 5.88 8.59
C TYR A 64 8.92 6.68 9.84
N SER A 65 7.66 7.14 9.87
CA SER A 65 7.12 7.98 10.95
C SER A 65 6.51 7.17 12.11
N PHE A 66 6.48 5.83 12.03
CA PHE A 66 5.89 4.97 13.05
C PHE A 66 6.98 4.45 14.01
N PHE A 67 7.28 5.21 15.06
CA PHE A 67 8.36 4.92 16.01
C PHE A 67 9.72 4.67 15.33
N ASP A 68 10.00 5.45 14.28
CA ASP A 68 11.19 5.33 13.41
C ASP A 68 11.34 3.98 12.68
N TYR A 69 10.30 3.14 12.68
CA TYR A 69 10.23 1.91 11.88
C TYR A 69 9.50 2.14 10.56
N GLY A 70 9.84 1.33 9.55
CA GLY A 70 9.12 1.31 8.29
C GLY A 70 7.63 1.00 8.51
N PHE A 71 6.78 1.82 7.93
CA PHE A 71 5.32 1.70 7.99
C PHE A 71 4.74 1.76 6.59
N ILE A 72 4.03 0.73 6.17
CA ILE A 72 3.25 0.74 4.94
C ILE A 72 2.00 1.56 5.22
N ASN A 73 2.05 2.83 4.83
CA ASN A 73 1.00 3.80 5.10
C ASN A 73 -0.23 3.54 4.23
N LEU A 74 0.00 3.23 2.95
CA LEU A 74 -1.06 2.91 2.00
C LEU A 74 -0.65 1.75 1.10
N VAL A 75 -1.61 0.89 0.77
CA VAL A 75 -1.53 -0.08 -0.33
C VAL A 75 -2.88 -0.12 -1.04
N VAL A 76 -2.90 0.28 -2.31
CA VAL A 76 -4.15 0.42 -3.08
C VAL A 76 -3.98 -0.25 -4.44
N VAL A 77 -5.01 -0.96 -4.88
CA VAL A 77 -5.06 -1.61 -6.19
C VAL A 77 -6.35 -1.21 -6.88
N ALA A 78 -6.24 -0.80 -8.15
CA ALA A 78 -7.37 -0.40 -8.97
C ALA A 78 -8.42 -1.52 -9.02
N PRO A 79 -9.73 -1.22 -8.89
CA PRO A 79 -10.79 -2.24 -8.72
C PRO A 79 -10.76 -3.38 -9.73
N GLY A 80 -10.55 -3.09 -11.02
CA GLY A 80 -10.48 -4.09 -12.09
C GLY A 80 -9.26 -5.03 -12.04
N TYR A 81 -8.25 -4.69 -11.23
CA TYR A 81 -7.00 -5.42 -11.09
C TYR A 81 -6.89 -6.14 -9.73
N GLN A 82 -7.89 -6.02 -8.86
CA GLN A 82 -7.90 -6.68 -7.56
C GLN A 82 -7.99 -8.21 -7.68
N ARG A 83 -7.58 -8.92 -6.62
CA ARG A 83 -7.55 -10.39 -6.53
C ARG A 83 -6.60 -11.09 -7.52
N GLN A 84 -5.71 -10.35 -8.17
CA GLN A 84 -4.67 -10.87 -9.08
C GLN A 84 -3.27 -10.91 -8.44
N GLY A 85 -3.18 -10.73 -7.11
CA GLY A 85 -1.92 -10.77 -6.37
C GLY A 85 -1.08 -9.49 -6.41
N ILE A 86 -1.56 -8.41 -7.02
CA ILE A 86 -0.83 -7.13 -7.15
C ILE A 86 -0.51 -6.53 -5.79
N ALA A 87 -1.49 -6.47 -4.88
CA ALA A 87 -1.25 -5.93 -3.52
C ALA A 87 -0.13 -6.70 -2.80
N ARG A 88 -0.06 -8.03 -2.98
CA ARG A 88 1.04 -8.83 -2.42
C ARG A 88 2.40 -8.48 -3.04
N ARG A 89 2.46 -8.23 -4.35
CA ARG A 89 3.69 -7.77 -5.03
C ARG A 89 4.15 -6.41 -4.52
N LEU A 90 3.19 -5.50 -4.30
CA LEU A 90 3.45 -4.19 -3.72
C LEU A 90 3.99 -4.29 -2.28
N LEU A 91 3.40 -5.13 -1.43
CA LEU A 91 3.90 -5.38 -0.08
C LEU A 91 5.34 -5.94 -0.08
N LEU A 92 5.64 -6.89 -0.97
CA LEU A 92 6.99 -7.44 -1.11
C LEU A 92 8.00 -6.38 -1.58
N ALA A 93 7.59 -5.48 -2.46
CA ALA A 93 8.44 -4.39 -2.92
C ALA A 93 8.74 -3.38 -1.80
N ALA A 94 7.74 -3.05 -0.98
CA ALA A 94 7.93 -2.23 0.21
C ALA A 94 8.84 -2.92 1.24
N GLU A 95 8.66 -4.23 1.48
CA GLU A 95 9.54 -5.03 2.34
C GLU A 95 11.00 -5.00 1.87
N ALA A 96 11.23 -5.17 0.56
CA ALA A 96 12.58 -5.13 -0.01
C ALA A 96 13.25 -3.74 0.12
N ARG A 97 12.47 -2.65 0.07
CA ARG A 97 12.96 -1.27 0.24
C ARG A 97 13.10 -0.83 1.68
N CYS A 98 12.37 -1.46 2.60
CA CYS A 98 12.37 -1.07 4.00
C CYS A 98 13.79 -1.15 4.57
N THR A 99 14.26 -0.10 5.24
CA THR A 99 15.64 0.00 5.76
C THR A 99 15.75 -0.44 7.22
N THR A 100 14.63 -0.64 7.91
CA THR A 100 14.58 -1.05 9.31
C THR A 100 14.46 -2.57 9.47
N GLN A 101 14.65 -3.08 10.70
CA GLN A 101 14.51 -4.53 10.99
C GLN A 101 13.05 -4.99 11.12
N LYS A 102 12.15 -4.04 11.43
CA LYS A 102 10.72 -4.26 11.59
C LYS A 102 9.96 -3.44 10.56
N LEU A 103 8.87 -3.99 10.06
CA LEU A 103 7.94 -3.34 9.15
C LEU A 103 6.54 -3.47 9.72
N PHE A 104 5.81 -2.37 9.71
CA PHE A 104 4.45 -2.28 10.24
C PHE A 104 3.47 -1.93 9.12
N ILE A 105 2.22 -2.33 9.33
CA ILE A 105 1.07 -1.96 8.52
C ILE A 105 -0.16 -2.00 9.42
N SER A 106 -1.16 -1.18 9.15
CA SER A 106 -2.45 -1.28 9.83
C SER A 106 -3.60 -1.38 8.84
N THR A 107 -4.75 -1.81 9.34
CA THR A 107 -6.03 -1.69 8.63
C THR A 107 -7.18 -1.70 9.63
N ASN A 108 -8.27 -0.99 9.31
CA ASN A 108 -9.52 -1.10 10.06
C ASN A 108 -9.97 -2.55 10.29
N GLN A 109 -10.56 -2.80 11.46
CA GLN A 109 -11.09 -4.10 11.86
C GLN A 109 -12.11 -4.67 10.86
N SER A 110 -12.95 -3.80 10.28
CA SER A 110 -13.97 -4.18 9.30
C SER A 110 -13.39 -4.63 7.94
N ASN A 111 -12.14 -4.25 7.62
CA ASN A 111 -11.50 -4.51 6.32
C ASN A 111 -10.96 -5.95 6.21
N LEU A 112 -11.87 -6.92 6.15
CA LEU A 112 -11.54 -8.34 6.02
C LEU A 112 -10.61 -8.67 4.83
N PRO A 113 -10.75 -8.06 3.64
CA PRO A 113 -9.81 -8.30 2.54
C PRO A 113 -8.37 -7.91 2.88
N SER A 114 -8.16 -6.72 3.45
CA SER A 114 -6.83 -6.25 3.86
C SER A 114 -6.24 -7.14 4.96
N ARG A 115 -7.03 -7.47 5.99
CA ARG A 115 -6.61 -8.37 7.08
C ARG A 115 -6.11 -9.72 6.54
N ARG A 116 -6.84 -10.33 5.58
CA ARG A 116 -6.42 -11.60 4.95
C ARG A 116 -5.15 -11.44 4.12
N LEU A 117 -5.00 -10.33 3.40
CA LEU A 117 -3.80 -10.03 2.62
C LEU A 117 -2.57 -9.92 3.53
N ILE A 118 -2.69 -9.13 4.60
CA ILE A 118 -1.61 -8.85 5.57
C ILE A 118 -1.13 -10.15 6.22
N LEU A 119 -2.06 -10.98 6.71
CA LEU A 119 -1.72 -12.29 7.28
C LEU A 119 -1.05 -13.22 6.26
N LYS A 120 -1.55 -13.28 5.02
CA LYS A 120 -0.92 -14.07 3.94
C LYS A 120 0.45 -13.55 3.51
N ALA A 121 0.76 -12.28 3.78
CA ALA A 121 2.06 -11.68 3.54
C ALA A 121 3.07 -11.97 4.68
N GLY A 122 2.63 -12.67 5.73
CA GLY A 122 3.48 -13.11 6.84
C GLY A 122 3.66 -12.05 7.94
N PHE A 123 2.77 -11.06 8.00
CA PHE A 123 2.69 -10.16 9.14
C PHE A 123 1.86 -10.82 10.25
N GLU A 124 2.20 -10.51 11.50
CA GLU A 124 1.50 -10.98 12.69
C GLU A 124 0.82 -9.81 13.44
N PRO A 125 -0.30 -10.06 14.15
CA PRO A 125 -0.97 -9.04 14.94
C PRO A 125 -0.03 -8.41 15.97
N SER A 126 -0.06 -7.09 16.11
CA SER A 126 0.89 -6.32 16.93
C SER A 126 0.24 -5.31 17.86
N GLY A 127 -1.09 -5.11 17.78
CA GLY A 127 -1.80 -4.16 18.61
C GLY A 127 -3.08 -3.66 17.96
N VAL A 128 -3.75 -2.77 18.67
CA VAL A 128 -4.98 -2.11 18.23
C VAL A 128 -4.86 -0.63 18.60
N ILE A 129 -5.21 0.25 17.67
CA ILE A 129 -5.34 1.69 17.92
C ILE A 129 -6.83 2.02 17.85
N GLU A 130 -7.39 2.34 19.01
CA GLU A 130 -8.78 2.78 19.14
C GLU A 130 -8.89 4.30 18.91
N ASN A 131 -10.12 4.81 18.86
CA ASN A 131 -10.42 6.24 18.77
C ASN A 131 -9.94 6.95 17.49
N LEU A 132 -9.74 6.22 16.38
CA LEU A 132 -9.52 6.80 15.04
C LEU A 132 -10.84 6.90 14.28
N ASP A 133 -11.42 5.76 13.90
CA ASP A 133 -12.77 5.68 13.33
C ASP A 133 -13.76 5.16 14.39
N GLU A 134 -14.97 5.73 14.39
CA GLU A 134 -16.01 5.34 15.34
C GLU A 134 -16.42 3.87 15.10
N GLN A 135 -16.28 3.04 16.13
CA GLN A 135 -16.63 1.60 16.12
C GLN A 135 -15.84 0.73 15.13
N ASP A 136 -14.73 1.23 14.55
CA ASP A 136 -13.90 0.48 13.61
C ASP A 136 -12.40 0.70 13.84
N PRO A 137 -11.83 0.17 14.94
CA PRO A 137 -10.45 0.44 15.34
C PRO A 137 -9.44 -0.07 14.31
N GLU A 138 -8.25 0.54 14.30
CA GLU A 138 -7.14 0.15 13.45
C GLU A 138 -6.39 -1.03 14.07
N LEU A 139 -6.32 -2.15 13.34
CA LEU A 139 -5.54 -3.30 13.73
C LEU A 139 -4.11 -3.15 13.20
N VAL A 140 -3.13 -3.11 14.10
CA VAL A 140 -1.71 -2.99 13.75
C VAL A 140 -1.11 -4.38 13.61
N TYR A 141 -0.30 -4.54 12.57
CA TYR A 141 0.45 -5.77 12.30
C TYR A 141 1.93 -5.44 12.13
N PHE A 142 2.79 -6.40 12.46
CA PHE A 142 4.23 -6.28 12.26
C PHE A 142 4.82 -7.49 11.57
N LYS A 143 5.97 -7.30 10.93
CA LYS A 143 6.82 -8.36 10.40
C LYS A 143 8.28 -8.03 10.68
N ARG A 144 9.05 -9.02 11.14
CA ARG A 144 10.51 -8.93 11.18
C ARG A 144 11.06 -9.28 9.80
N ILE A 145 11.87 -8.39 9.23
CA ILE A 145 12.36 -8.50 7.84
C ILE A 145 13.89 -8.60 7.75
N ARG A 146 14.61 -8.36 8.84
CA ARG A 146 16.05 -8.58 9.00
C ARG A 146 16.38 -8.99 10.44
#